data_AF-A0A537ZQ73-F1
#
_entry.id   AF-A0A537ZQ73-F1
#
_cell.length_a   1.000
_cell.length_b   1.000
_cell.length_c   1.000
_cell.angle_alpha   90.00
_cell.angle_beta   90.00
_cell.angle_gamma   90.00
#
_symmetry.space_group_name_H-M   'P 1'
#
loop_
_entity.id
_entity.type
_entity.pdbx_description
1 polymer ?
#
loop_
_entity_poly.entity_id
_entity_poly.type
_entity_poly.pdbx_seq_one_letter_code
_entity_poly.pdbx_strand_id
1 'polypeptide(L)'
;MRKLAAALALATALVVVAFAGTAAAQTGGGCHLQGSASFNPGLNSSSKPFSYSFAGQLSSCQSNQSGAPTSGSVEAGKVYTDPTGEQFQEPVSTGTGGCSNSTTSGTGIVTWADGTVTVVQYTTTGAAAAVKLDGRVVASVTLPAINPQPGQPTSTTISTTRYAGATALGGLTFQPPDPTACNTPTGVTTAAIDGFIALGSQ
;
A
#
# COMPACT_ATOMS: atom_id res chain seq x y z
N MET A 1 31.95 67.06 1.75
CA MET A 1 32.89 66.61 0.72
C MET A 1 33.15 65.12 0.88
N ARG A 2 32.84 64.34 -0.18
CA ARG A 2 33.30 62.98 -0.50
C ARG A 2 33.49 61.98 0.65
N LYS A 3 32.65 60.93 0.70
CA LYS A 3 33.12 59.53 0.58
C LYS A 3 32.06 58.70 -0.17
N LEU A 4 32.45 58.22 -1.35
CA LEU A 4 31.81 57.12 -2.09
C LEU A 4 32.16 55.80 -1.41
N ALA A 5 31.18 54.91 -1.26
CA ALA A 5 31.34 53.45 -1.20
C ALA A 5 29.95 52.85 -1.49
N ALA A 6 29.64 52.48 -2.74
CA ALA A 6 29.93 51.18 -3.35
C ALA A 6 29.13 50.02 -2.71
N ALA A 7 28.02 49.70 -3.38
CA ALA A 7 27.44 48.37 -3.63
C ALA A 7 27.56 47.26 -2.57
N LEU A 8 26.40 46.80 -2.09
CA LEU A 8 26.10 45.37 -2.15
C LEU A 8 24.58 45.16 -2.19
N ALA A 9 24.08 44.82 -3.38
CA ALA A 9 22.74 44.27 -3.55
C ALA A 9 22.77 42.79 -3.15
N LEU A 10 22.00 42.40 -2.14
CA LEU A 10 21.56 41.02 -1.99
C LEU A 10 20.03 41.02 -1.86
N ALA A 11 19.38 40.83 -3.01
CA ALA A 11 18.00 40.40 -3.06
C ALA A 11 17.96 38.91 -2.67
N THR A 12 17.58 38.59 -1.45
CA THR A 12 17.18 37.23 -1.06
C THR A 12 15.78 36.96 -1.60
N ALA A 13 15.74 36.55 -2.87
CA ALA A 13 14.53 36.00 -3.46
C ALA A 13 14.17 34.69 -2.76
N LEU A 14 12.96 34.67 -2.20
CA LEU A 14 12.23 33.49 -1.73
C LEU A 14 12.28 32.39 -2.81
N VAL A 15 12.90 31.25 -2.50
CA VAL A 15 12.66 30.01 -3.24
C VAL A 15 11.97 29.06 -2.27
N VAL A 16 10.65 29.21 -2.17
CA VAL A 16 9.79 28.15 -1.64
C VAL A 16 9.75 27.09 -2.73
N VAL A 17 10.57 26.05 -2.59
CA VAL A 17 10.45 24.84 -3.41
C VAL A 17 9.17 24.15 -2.96
N ALA A 18 8.04 24.60 -3.50
CA ALA A 18 6.83 23.80 -3.51
C ALA A 18 7.16 22.56 -4.35
N PHE A 19 7.36 21.42 -3.69
CA PHE A 19 7.24 20.12 -4.33
C PHE A 19 5.77 19.93 -4.71
N ALA A 20 5.29 20.68 -5.69
CA ALA A 20 4.15 20.27 -6.48
C ALA A 20 4.66 19.09 -7.32
N GLY A 21 4.65 17.91 -6.71
CA GLY A 21 4.68 16.68 -7.50
C GLY A 21 3.61 16.85 -8.57
N THR A 22 3.99 16.63 -9.83
CA THR A 22 3.03 16.53 -10.92
C THR A 22 1.96 15.55 -10.48
N ALA A 23 0.81 16.07 -10.06
CA ALA A 23 -0.39 15.28 -9.92
C ALA A 23 -0.70 14.81 -11.32
N ALA A 24 -0.26 13.58 -11.65
CA ALA A 24 -0.84 12.85 -12.75
C ALA A 24 -2.35 12.94 -12.51
N ALA A 25 -3.06 13.61 -13.43
CA ALA A 25 -4.48 13.79 -13.33
C ALA A 25 -5.08 12.40 -13.17
N GLN A 26 -5.53 12.08 -11.96
CA GLN A 26 -6.13 10.79 -11.65
C GLN A 26 -7.45 10.76 -12.39
N THR A 27 -7.45 10.14 -13.56
CA THR A 27 -8.65 9.84 -14.31
C THR A 27 -9.46 8.84 -13.50
N GLY A 28 -10.41 9.36 -12.70
CA GLY A 28 -11.64 8.65 -12.40
C GLY A 28 -11.74 7.93 -11.05
N GLY A 29 -11.21 8.52 -9.98
CA GLY A 29 -11.63 8.28 -8.59
C GLY A 29 -10.83 7.22 -7.80
N GLY A 30 -11.17 7.06 -6.53
CA GLY A 30 -10.44 6.21 -5.58
C GLY A 30 -11.26 5.90 -4.34
N CYS A 31 -10.68 5.10 -3.45
CA CYS A 31 -11.30 4.58 -2.24
C CYS A 31 -10.53 5.04 -0.99
N HIS A 32 -11.28 5.25 0.08
CA HIS A 32 -10.70 5.30 1.42
C HIS A 32 -10.36 3.87 1.88
N LEU A 33 -9.11 3.64 2.26
CA LEU A 33 -8.62 2.38 2.79
C LEU A 33 -8.46 2.49 4.31
N GLN A 34 -9.17 1.65 5.05
CA GLN A 34 -8.98 1.48 6.49
C GLN A 34 -8.64 0.02 6.78
N GLY A 35 -7.57 -0.25 7.52
CA GLY A 35 -7.13 -1.62 7.77
C GLY A 35 -6.14 -1.77 8.89
N SER A 36 -5.50 -2.94 8.94
CA SER A 36 -4.41 -3.22 9.87
C SER A 36 -3.34 -4.06 9.20
N ALA A 37 -2.08 -3.73 9.50
CA ALA A 37 -0.91 -4.51 9.14
C ALA A 37 -0.37 -5.27 10.36
N SER A 38 0.24 -6.41 10.09
CA SER A 38 0.98 -7.22 11.07
C SER A 38 2.38 -7.51 10.53
N PHE A 39 3.41 -7.26 11.34
CA PHE A 39 4.82 -7.34 10.96
C PHE A 39 5.54 -8.44 11.73
N ASN A 40 6.41 -9.17 11.05
CA ASN A 40 7.28 -10.18 11.67
C ASN A 40 8.65 -10.25 10.98
N PRO A 41 9.77 -9.99 11.69
CA PRO A 41 9.84 -9.41 13.03
C PRO A 41 9.26 -7.98 13.10
N GLY A 42 8.93 -7.51 14.30
CA GLY A 42 8.38 -6.16 14.51
C GLY A 42 9.35 -5.04 14.11
N LEU A 43 8.81 -3.90 13.69
CA LEU A 43 9.59 -2.75 13.21
C LEU A 43 10.14 -1.92 14.37
N ASN A 44 11.43 -1.64 14.39
CA ASN A 44 12.03 -0.78 15.41
C ASN A 44 12.91 0.30 14.74
N SER A 45 13.71 1.01 15.51
CA SER A 45 14.62 2.05 15.01
C SER A 45 15.72 1.53 14.07
N SER A 46 16.00 0.22 14.11
CA SER A 46 16.99 -0.41 13.23
C SER A 46 16.36 -0.91 11.94
N SER A 47 17.01 -0.61 10.82
CA SER A 47 16.64 -1.18 9.53
C SER A 47 16.94 -2.67 9.50
N LYS A 48 15.93 -3.49 9.17
CA LYS A 48 16.05 -4.93 9.03
C LYS A 48 15.04 -5.47 8.01
N PRO A 49 15.26 -6.67 7.43
CA PRO A 49 14.23 -7.34 6.66
C PRO A 49 13.08 -7.78 7.57
N PHE A 50 11.87 -7.70 7.03
CA PHE A 50 10.65 -8.19 7.68
C PHE A 50 9.64 -8.71 6.65
N SER A 51 8.78 -9.60 7.11
CA SER A 51 7.56 -9.99 6.40
C SER A 51 6.36 -9.30 7.03
N TYR A 52 5.30 -9.12 6.26
CA TYR A 52 4.06 -8.56 6.77
C TYR A 52 2.84 -9.12 6.04
N SER A 53 1.70 -8.96 6.69
CA SER A 53 0.38 -9.15 6.09
C SER A 53 -0.49 -7.97 6.44
N PHE A 54 -1.49 -7.67 5.63
CA PHE A 54 -2.52 -6.70 5.99
C PHE A 54 -3.89 -7.13 5.49
N ALA A 55 -4.91 -6.57 6.11
CA ALA A 55 -6.27 -6.61 5.62
C ALA A 55 -6.92 -5.25 5.86
N GLY A 56 -7.81 -4.83 4.95
CA GLY A 56 -8.51 -3.57 5.05
C GLY A 56 -9.81 -3.54 4.26
N GLN A 57 -10.62 -2.53 4.55
CA GLN A 57 -11.87 -2.22 3.89
C GLN A 57 -11.69 -1.00 3.01
N LEU A 58 -12.23 -1.09 1.80
CA LEU A 58 -12.35 0.00 0.85
C LEU A 58 -13.76 0.58 0.96
N SER A 59 -13.83 1.87 1.24
CA SER A 59 -15.08 2.59 1.43
C SER A 59 -15.06 3.92 0.67
N SER A 60 -16.24 4.51 0.50
CA SER A 60 -16.39 5.79 -0.20
C SER A 60 -15.71 5.80 -1.57
N CYS A 61 -15.72 4.66 -2.27
CA CYS A 61 -15.07 4.56 -3.58
C CYS A 61 -15.83 5.40 -4.59
N GLN A 62 -15.12 6.32 -5.22
CA GLN A 62 -15.63 7.18 -6.27
C GLN A 62 -15.07 6.72 -7.60
N SER A 63 -15.87 6.80 -8.65
CA SER A 63 -15.37 6.66 -10.01
C SER A 63 -16.25 7.36 -11.03
N ASN A 64 -15.65 7.76 -12.15
CA ASN A 64 -16.37 8.28 -13.30
C ASN A 64 -16.86 7.15 -14.24
N GLN A 65 -16.51 5.89 -13.95
CA GLN A 65 -16.97 4.73 -14.70
C GLN A 65 -18.32 4.24 -14.17
N SER A 66 -19.31 4.12 -15.06
CA SER A 66 -20.60 3.53 -14.73
C SER A 66 -20.44 2.08 -14.25
N GLY A 67 -21.13 1.72 -13.16
CA GLY A 67 -21.03 0.38 -12.57
C GLY A 67 -19.73 0.11 -11.81
N ALA A 68 -18.96 1.15 -11.50
CA ALA A 68 -17.84 1.04 -10.58
C ALA A 68 -18.32 0.69 -9.17
N PRO A 69 -17.58 -0.16 -8.44
CA PRO A 69 -17.93 -0.56 -7.09
C PRO A 69 -17.68 0.60 -6.13
N THR A 70 -18.59 0.80 -5.16
CA THR A 70 -18.49 1.87 -4.16
C THR A 70 -17.74 1.43 -2.90
N SER A 71 -17.40 0.15 -2.79
CA SER A 71 -16.71 -0.46 -1.67
C SER A 71 -16.08 -1.80 -2.06
N GLY A 72 -15.24 -2.35 -1.18
CA GLY A 72 -14.61 -3.65 -1.31
C GLY A 72 -13.74 -3.96 -0.09
N SER A 73 -12.99 -5.05 -0.16
CA SER A 73 -11.97 -5.41 0.81
C SER A 73 -10.63 -5.63 0.09
N VAL A 74 -9.54 -5.50 0.82
CA VAL A 74 -8.19 -5.78 0.32
C VAL A 74 -7.39 -6.55 1.36
N GLU A 75 -6.64 -7.52 0.90
CA GLU A 75 -5.71 -8.29 1.72
C GLU A 75 -4.41 -8.58 0.99
N ALA A 76 -3.35 -8.82 1.77
CA ALA A 76 -2.06 -9.29 1.27
C ALA A 76 -1.33 -10.11 2.33
N GLY A 77 -0.66 -11.18 1.90
CA GLY A 77 0.09 -12.08 2.78
C GLY A 77 -0.77 -12.86 3.77
N LYS A 78 -2.08 -13.00 3.51
CA LYS A 78 -3.04 -13.74 4.33
C LYS A 78 -3.24 -15.17 3.82
N VAL A 79 -4.05 -15.93 4.55
CA VAL A 79 -4.57 -17.22 4.10
C VAL A 79 -5.89 -16.96 3.39
N TYR A 80 -5.92 -17.21 2.09
CA TYR A 80 -7.12 -17.17 1.27
C TYR A 80 -7.88 -18.48 1.46
N THR A 81 -9.18 -18.39 1.78
CA THR A 81 -10.06 -19.56 1.84
C THR A 81 -11.04 -19.50 0.68
N ASP A 82 -11.04 -20.52 -0.16
CA ASP A 82 -11.94 -20.56 -1.30
C ASP A 82 -13.38 -20.96 -0.90
N PRO A 83 -14.36 -20.86 -1.81
CA PRO A 83 -15.74 -21.24 -1.51
C PRO A 83 -15.95 -22.73 -1.15
N THR A 84 -14.98 -23.59 -1.45
CA THR A 84 -15.01 -25.02 -1.07
C THR A 84 -14.43 -25.28 0.31
N GLY A 85 -13.83 -24.26 0.94
CA GLY A 85 -13.20 -24.34 2.26
C GLY A 85 -11.70 -24.68 2.21
N GLU A 86 -11.12 -24.81 1.02
CA GLU A 86 -9.69 -25.08 0.84
C GLU A 86 -8.87 -23.82 1.14
N GLN A 87 -7.72 -24.01 1.77
CA GLN A 87 -6.85 -22.90 2.20
C GLN A 87 -5.64 -22.77 1.29
N PHE A 88 -5.35 -21.53 0.88
CA PHE A 88 -4.23 -21.18 0.03
C PHE A 88 -3.46 -20.02 0.62
N GLN A 89 -2.15 -20.03 0.45
CA GLN A 89 -1.28 -18.98 0.96
C GLN A 89 -1.13 -17.88 -0.08
N GLU A 90 -1.52 -16.65 0.25
CA GLU A 90 -1.18 -15.48 -0.55
C GLU A 90 0.34 -15.27 -0.61
N PRO A 91 0.88 -14.62 -1.65
CA PRO A 91 2.30 -14.28 -1.67
C PRO A 91 2.69 -13.48 -0.43
N VAL A 92 3.73 -13.96 0.26
CA VAL A 92 4.24 -13.29 1.46
C VAL A 92 4.74 -11.90 1.06
N SER A 93 4.18 -10.87 1.69
CA SER A 93 4.63 -9.50 1.49
C SER A 93 5.88 -9.24 2.33
N THR A 94 6.87 -8.55 1.77
CA THR A 94 8.17 -8.36 2.41
C THR A 94 8.61 -6.91 2.38
N GLY A 95 9.47 -6.52 3.30
CA GLY A 95 10.02 -5.19 3.37
C GLY A 95 11.38 -5.15 4.02
N THR A 96 12.08 -4.04 3.82
CA THR A 96 13.31 -3.72 4.53
C THR A 96 13.19 -2.31 5.10
N GLY A 97 13.46 -2.18 6.39
CA GLY A 97 13.41 -0.88 7.05
C GLY A 97 13.13 -0.96 8.54
N GLY A 98 12.75 0.17 9.08
CA GLY A 98 12.32 0.35 10.47
C GLY A 98 11.22 1.40 10.55
N CYS A 99 10.91 1.86 11.75
CA CYS A 99 9.82 2.83 11.95
C CYS A 99 10.03 4.17 11.25
N SER A 100 11.28 4.59 11.03
CA SER A 100 11.58 5.89 10.42
C SER A 100 11.54 5.85 8.91
N ASN A 101 11.90 4.73 8.30
CA ASN A 101 11.90 4.55 6.86
C ASN A 101 11.82 3.06 6.52
N SER A 102 10.96 2.72 5.57
CA SER A 102 10.85 1.35 5.07
C SER A 102 10.43 1.31 3.62
N THR A 103 10.98 0.35 2.89
CA THR A 103 10.49 -0.02 1.57
C THR A 103 9.84 -1.39 1.67
N THR A 104 8.62 -1.54 1.18
CA THR A 104 7.92 -2.81 1.14
C THR A 104 7.48 -3.15 -0.28
N SER A 105 7.21 -4.43 -0.51
CA SER A 105 6.57 -4.94 -1.71
C SER A 105 5.64 -6.09 -1.37
N GLY A 106 4.68 -6.34 -2.25
CA GLY A 106 3.75 -7.45 -2.10
C GLY A 106 2.76 -7.52 -3.25
N THR A 107 1.85 -8.49 -3.11
CA THR A 107 0.70 -8.66 -4.00
C THR A 107 -0.55 -8.56 -3.14
N GLY A 108 -1.41 -7.61 -3.45
CA GLY A 108 -2.69 -7.40 -2.81
C GLY A 108 -3.82 -7.94 -3.67
N ILE A 109 -4.80 -8.57 -3.04
CA ILE A 109 -6.03 -9.04 -3.69
C ILE A 109 -7.16 -8.17 -3.19
N VAL A 110 -7.79 -7.46 -4.12
CA VAL A 110 -8.97 -6.63 -3.86
C VAL A 110 -10.20 -7.40 -4.28
N THR A 111 -11.14 -7.60 -3.36
CA THR A 111 -12.47 -8.14 -3.66
C THR A 111 -13.49 -7.01 -3.56
N TRP A 112 -14.09 -6.66 -4.69
CA TRP A 112 -15.07 -5.59 -4.76
C TRP A 112 -16.45 -6.07 -4.29
N ALA A 113 -17.28 -5.12 -3.83
CA ALA A 113 -18.62 -5.44 -3.32
C ALA A 113 -19.56 -6.08 -4.36
N ASP A 114 -19.26 -5.97 -5.66
CA ASP A 114 -20.01 -6.63 -6.73
C ASP A 114 -19.43 -8.00 -7.13
N GLY A 115 -18.47 -8.53 -6.37
CA GLY A 115 -17.84 -9.82 -6.57
C GLY A 115 -16.72 -9.83 -7.61
N THR A 116 -16.40 -8.69 -8.23
CA THR A 116 -15.22 -8.59 -9.10
C THR A 116 -13.93 -8.54 -8.28
N VAL A 117 -12.81 -8.90 -8.91
CA VAL A 117 -11.50 -9.02 -8.25
C VAL A 117 -10.45 -8.23 -9.01
N THR A 118 -9.54 -7.59 -8.27
CA THR A 118 -8.36 -6.91 -8.81
C THR A 118 -7.12 -7.38 -8.06
N VAL A 119 -6.14 -7.93 -8.78
CA VAL A 119 -4.84 -8.32 -8.22
C VAL A 119 -3.83 -7.21 -8.50
N VAL A 120 -3.23 -6.66 -7.45
CA VAL A 120 -2.29 -5.54 -7.53
C VAL A 120 -0.92 -5.99 -7.03
N GLN A 121 0.10 -5.89 -7.86
CA GLN A 121 1.48 -5.88 -7.37
C GLN A 121 1.84 -4.46 -6.97
N TYR A 122 2.39 -4.29 -5.78
CA TYR A 122 2.68 -2.96 -5.26
C TYR A 122 4.04 -2.92 -4.58
N THR A 123 4.59 -1.71 -4.54
CA THR A 123 5.66 -1.29 -3.65
C THR A 123 5.14 -0.17 -2.78
N THR A 124 5.67 -0.07 -1.57
CA THR A 124 5.47 1.12 -0.75
C THR A 124 6.79 1.68 -0.28
N THR A 125 6.83 3.00 -0.12
CA THR A 125 7.92 3.70 0.55
C THR A 125 7.31 4.50 1.69
N GLY A 126 7.72 4.18 2.91
CA GLY A 126 7.25 4.84 4.12
C GLY A 126 8.37 5.67 4.74
N ALA A 127 8.05 6.88 5.18
CA ALA A 127 8.88 7.69 6.05
C ALA A 127 8.05 8.15 7.25
N ALA A 128 8.50 7.79 8.46
CA ALA A 128 7.70 7.88 9.68
C ALA A 128 6.32 7.23 9.50
N ALA A 129 5.23 7.95 9.81
CA ALA A 129 3.86 7.44 9.69
C ALA A 129 3.31 7.49 8.26
N ALA A 130 3.94 8.20 7.32
CA ALA A 130 3.41 8.41 5.97
C ALA A 130 3.97 7.37 4.99
N VAL A 131 3.12 6.84 4.12
CA VAL A 131 3.44 5.77 3.18
C VAL A 131 2.91 6.13 1.80
N LYS A 132 3.81 6.14 0.82
CA LYS A 132 3.46 6.22 -0.59
C LYS A 132 3.34 4.80 -1.15
N LEU A 133 2.20 4.51 -1.76
CA LEU A 133 1.94 3.27 -2.48
C LEU A 133 2.05 3.52 -3.99
N ASP A 134 2.78 2.65 -4.67
CA ASP A 134 2.85 2.56 -6.13
C ASP A 134 2.59 1.12 -6.54
N GLY A 135 1.66 0.89 -7.45
CA GLY A 135 1.30 -0.46 -7.86
C GLY A 135 0.79 -0.55 -9.29
N ARG A 136 0.66 -1.78 -9.73
CA ARG A 136 0.15 -2.15 -11.05
C ARG A 136 -0.80 -3.33 -10.91
N VAL A 137 -1.95 -3.21 -11.55
CA VAL A 137 -2.89 -4.32 -11.68
C VAL A 137 -2.29 -5.36 -12.63
N VAL A 138 -2.15 -6.59 -12.13
CA VAL A 138 -1.66 -7.74 -12.89
C VAL A 138 -2.80 -8.65 -13.29
N ALA A 139 -2.58 -9.55 -14.25
CA ALA A 139 -3.64 -10.40 -14.80
C ALA A 139 -4.15 -11.42 -13.77
N SER A 140 -3.26 -12.00 -12.98
CA SER A 140 -3.61 -13.00 -11.97
C SER A 140 -2.47 -13.21 -10.98
N VAL A 141 -2.75 -13.96 -9.93
CA VAL A 141 -1.77 -14.52 -8.99
C VAL A 141 -2.12 -15.98 -8.69
N THR A 142 -1.12 -16.85 -8.63
CA THR A 142 -1.29 -18.26 -8.25
C THR A 142 -0.89 -18.44 -6.79
N LEU A 143 -1.79 -19.03 -6.00
CA LEU A 143 -1.63 -19.28 -4.58
C LEU A 143 -1.39 -20.77 -4.33
N PRO A 144 -0.28 -21.18 -3.69
CA PRO A 144 -0.08 -22.56 -3.29
C PRO A 144 -1.07 -22.97 -2.18
N ALA A 145 -1.55 -24.22 -2.23
CA ALA A 145 -2.40 -24.77 -1.18
C ALA A 145 -1.63 -25.00 0.12
N ILE A 146 -2.33 -24.85 1.24
CA ILE A 146 -1.81 -25.13 2.58
C ILE A 146 -2.20 -26.55 2.96
N ASN A 147 -1.21 -27.42 3.13
CA ASN A 147 -1.40 -28.83 3.54
C ASN A 147 -2.46 -29.61 2.72
N PRO A 148 -2.37 -29.61 1.37
CA PRO A 148 -3.37 -30.29 0.54
C PRO A 148 -3.37 -31.80 0.80
N GLN A 149 -4.55 -32.36 1.01
CA GLN A 149 -4.80 -33.80 1.11
C GLN A 149 -4.79 -34.45 -0.28
N PRO A 150 -4.56 -35.77 -0.38
CA PRO A 150 -4.67 -36.48 -1.64
C PRO A 150 -6.05 -36.27 -2.29
N GLY A 151 -6.06 -35.72 -3.50
CA GLY A 151 -7.28 -35.38 -4.24
C GLY A 151 -7.74 -33.92 -4.15
N GLN A 152 -7.12 -33.10 -3.28
CA GLN A 152 -7.36 -31.67 -3.20
C GLN A 152 -6.48 -30.89 -4.21
N PRO A 153 -6.90 -29.67 -4.61
CA PRO A 153 -6.07 -28.80 -5.44
C PRO A 153 -4.76 -28.43 -4.70
N THR A 154 -3.65 -28.44 -5.43
CA THR A 154 -2.33 -28.03 -4.89
C THR A 154 -2.08 -26.53 -5.02
N SER A 155 -2.92 -25.83 -5.78
CA SER A 155 -2.90 -24.38 -5.93
C SER A 155 -4.24 -23.88 -6.45
N THR A 156 -4.48 -22.59 -6.28
CA THR A 156 -5.58 -21.87 -6.92
C THR A 156 -5.05 -20.63 -7.64
N THR A 157 -5.76 -20.15 -8.66
CA THR A 157 -5.39 -18.92 -9.36
C THR A 157 -6.49 -17.89 -9.20
N ILE A 158 -6.13 -16.74 -8.65
CA ILE A 158 -7.01 -15.59 -8.54
C ILE A 158 -6.73 -14.70 -9.75
N SER A 159 -7.74 -14.55 -10.60
CA SER A 159 -7.67 -13.74 -11.81
C SER A 159 -8.27 -12.37 -11.57
N THR A 160 -7.61 -11.34 -12.09
CA THR A 160 -8.19 -10.00 -12.17
C THR A 160 -9.34 -10.02 -13.16
N THR A 161 -10.54 -9.72 -12.66
CA THR A 161 -11.75 -9.56 -13.47
C THR A 161 -12.12 -8.09 -13.67
N ARG A 162 -11.43 -7.16 -12.98
CA ARG A 162 -11.66 -5.73 -13.12
C ARG A 162 -10.38 -4.89 -13.02
N TYR A 163 -10.35 -3.79 -13.77
CA TYR A 163 -9.25 -2.81 -13.83
C TYR A 163 -7.91 -3.38 -14.33
N ALA A 164 -7.95 -4.46 -15.12
CA ALA A 164 -6.75 -5.05 -15.70
C ALA A 164 -5.91 -4.01 -16.46
N GLY A 165 -4.61 -3.95 -16.15
CA GLY A 165 -3.67 -3.02 -16.77
C GLY A 165 -3.61 -1.62 -16.12
N ALA A 166 -4.50 -1.30 -15.17
CA ALA A 166 -4.44 -0.04 -14.43
C ALA A 166 -3.22 0.06 -13.51
N THR A 167 -2.88 1.28 -13.10
CA THR A 167 -1.94 1.56 -12.02
C THR A 167 -2.68 1.87 -10.73
N ALA A 168 -2.06 1.55 -9.61
CA ALA A 168 -2.54 1.88 -8.27
C ALA A 168 -1.60 2.89 -7.64
N LEU A 169 -2.16 3.95 -7.05
CA LEU A 169 -1.41 4.96 -6.31
C LEU A 169 -2.13 5.21 -4.99
N GLY A 170 -1.38 5.51 -3.93
CA GLY A 170 -2.01 5.83 -2.66
C GLY A 170 -1.10 6.61 -1.70
N GLY A 171 -1.75 7.40 -0.85
CA GLY A 171 -1.16 7.99 0.33
C GLY A 171 -1.80 7.36 1.55
N LEU A 172 -1.02 6.60 2.31
CA LEU A 172 -1.46 5.89 3.50
C LEU A 172 -0.74 6.41 4.74
N THR A 173 -1.36 6.21 5.88
CA THR A 173 -0.77 6.42 7.19
C THR A 173 -0.74 5.10 7.95
N PHE A 174 0.40 4.80 8.56
CA PHE A 174 0.54 3.71 9.52
C PHE A 174 0.57 4.26 10.92
N GLN A 175 -0.32 3.76 11.77
CA GLN A 175 -0.48 4.20 13.16
C GLN A 175 -0.29 3.00 14.10
N PRO A 176 0.89 2.82 14.71
CA PRO A 176 1.06 1.82 15.74
C PRO A 176 0.22 2.17 16.97
N PRO A 177 -0.34 1.19 17.70
CA PRO A 177 -1.10 1.45 18.93
C PRO A 177 -0.27 2.16 20.01
N ASP A 178 1.03 1.88 20.06
CA ASP A 178 1.99 2.52 20.94
C ASP A 178 3.07 3.24 20.11
N PRO A 179 3.13 4.58 20.12
CA PRO A 179 4.12 5.34 19.36
C PRO A 179 5.55 5.14 19.88
N THR A 180 5.73 4.62 21.09
CA THR A 180 7.04 4.36 21.69
C THR A 180 7.60 2.99 21.34
N ALA A 181 6.78 2.07 20.81
CA ALA A 181 7.16 0.70 20.48
C ALA A 181 8.38 0.63 19.53
N CYS A 182 8.55 1.63 18.68
CA CYS A 182 9.71 1.77 17.79
C CYS A 182 11.06 1.83 18.49
N ASN A 183 11.09 2.22 19.76
CA ASN A 183 12.30 2.33 20.57
C ASN A 183 12.56 1.07 21.40
N THR A 184 11.74 0.03 21.24
CA THR A 184 11.88 -1.24 21.95
C THR A 184 12.53 -2.31 21.07
N PRO A 185 13.18 -3.34 21.66
CA PRO A 185 13.70 -4.47 20.89
C PRO A 185 12.63 -5.20 20.08
N THR A 186 11.42 -5.35 20.64
CA THR A 186 10.27 -6.02 20.00
C THR A 186 9.76 -5.25 18.79
N GLY A 187 9.72 -3.92 18.89
CA GLY A 187 9.21 -3.06 17.82
C GLY A 187 7.69 -3.10 17.65
N VAL A 188 7.23 -2.36 16.65
CA VAL A 188 5.85 -2.33 16.16
C VAL A 188 5.54 -3.65 15.43
N THR A 189 4.70 -4.48 16.02
CA THR A 189 4.23 -5.73 15.41
C THR A 189 2.88 -5.56 14.70
N THR A 190 2.15 -4.49 15.00
CA THR A 190 0.88 -4.15 14.36
C THR A 190 0.73 -2.64 14.18
N ALA A 191 0.08 -2.23 13.10
CA ALA A 191 -0.26 -0.82 12.87
C ALA A 191 -1.60 -0.73 12.14
N ALA A 192 -2.42 0.25 12.52
CA ALA A 192 -3.60 0.62 11.75
C ALA A 192 -3.17 1.27 10.42
N ILE A 193 -3.96 1.06 9.39
CA ILE A 193 -3.83 1.65 8.05
C ILE A 193 -5.00 2.59 7.86
N ASP A 194 -4.72 3.81 7.45
CA ASP A 194 -5.73 4.77 7.05
C ASP A 194 -5.22 5.62 5.89
N GLY A 195 -6.04 5.88 4.88
CA GLY A 195 -5.67 6.77 3.79
C GLY A 195 -6.48 6.56 2.53
N PHE A 196 -5.98 7.09 1.42
CA PHE A 196 -6.69 7.05 0.14
C PHE A 196 -5.86 6.34 -0.91
N ILE A 197 -6.50 5.43 -1.65
CA ILE A 197 -5.93 4.73 -2.80
C ILE A 197 -6.76 5.02 -4.04
N ALA A 198 -6.11 5.12 -5.18
CA ALA A 198 -6.75 5.37 -6.46
C ALA A 198 -6.24 4.39 -7.50
N LEU A 199 -7.10 4.06 -8.46
CA LEU A 199 -6.74 3.31 -9.66
C LEU A 199 -6.83 4.26 -10.86
N GLY A 200 -5.82 4.24 -11.72
CA GLY A 200 -5.77 5.07 -12.92
C GLY A 200 -5.36 4.28 -14.16
N SER A 201 -5.78 4.74 -15.33
CA SER A 201 -5.18 4.31 -16.59
C SER A 201 -3.84 5.01 -16.79
N GLN A 202 -2.82 4.30 -17.27
CA GLN A 202 -1.67 4.95 -17.90
C GLN A 202 -2.04 5.49 -19.28
#